data_AF-A0A431HL74-F1
#
_entry.id   AF-A0A431HL74-F1
#
_cell.length_a   1.000
_cell.length_b   1.000
_cell.length_c   1.000
_cell.angle_alpha   90.00
_cell.angle_beta   90.00
_cell.angle_gamma   90.00
#
_symmetry.space_group_name_H-M   'P 1'
#
loop_
_entity.id
_entity.type
_entity.pdbx_description
1 polymer ?
#
loop_
_entity_poly.entity_id
_entity_poly.type
_entity_poly.pdbx_seq_one_letter_code
_entity_poly.pdbx_strand_id
1 'polypeptide(L)'
;MIQKLLKTILGTSQEDRQAELYRNLIRHEAKIGGTLFGPVPNGGRREFFCLDERTWIWHEEWTDEQGVRRTKTTRYDVRPNGILKAQDGNQYQYVSKDEARHLRDAAQLYRQRVKAEIYNRVR
;
A
#
# COMPACT_ATOMS: atom_id res chain seq x y z
N MET A 1 34.97 24.58 1.09
CA MET A 1 34.39 23.32 1.62
C MET A 1 33.30 23.52 2.69
N ILE A 2 33.19 24.70 3.33
CA ILE A 2 32.19 24.97 4.39
C ILE A 2 30.75 25.15 3.86
N GLN A 3 30.58 25.62 2.62
CA GLN A 3 29.25 25.78 1.99
C GLN A 3 28.50 24.46 1.73
N LYS A 4 29.22 23.34 1.55
CA LYS A 4 28.58 22.02 1.39
C LYS A 4 28.03 21.46 2.70
N LEU A 5 28.61 21.85 3.84
CA LEU A 5 28.16 21.42 5.17
C LEU A 5 26.94 22.20 5.68
N LEU A 6 26.79 23.47 5.29
CA LEU A 6 25.62 24.28 5.65
C LEU A 6 24.32 23.80 4.97
N LYS A 7 24.40 23.29 3.73
CA LYS A 7 23.25 22.68 3.04
C LYS A 7 22.73 21.41 3.72
N THR A 8 23.57 20.71 4.46
CA THR A 8 23.20 19.50 5.21
C THR A 8 22.46 19.82 6.52
N ILE A 9 22.56 21.07 7.01
CA ILE A 9 21.99 21.51 8.29
C ILE A 9 20.72 22.37 8.09
N LEU A 10 20.52 22.96 6.90
CA LEU A 10 19.43 23.89 6.61
C LEU A 10 18.20 23.19 5.99
N GLY A 11 17.51 22.38 6.77
CA GLY A 11 16.11 21.99 6.58
C GLY A 11 15.78 21.11 5.36
N THR A 12 14.97 20.08 5.57
CA THR A 12 14.33 19.33 4.47
C THR A 12 13.71 20.28 3.46
N SER A 13 14.00 20.08 2.18
CA SER A 13 13.41 20.89 1.11
C SER A 13 11.88 20.79 1.16
N GLN A 14 11.16 21.75 0.58
CA GLN A 14 9.70 21.69 0.50
C GLN A 14 9.24 20.39 -0.18
N GLU A 15 9.99 19.92 -1.18
CA GLU A 15 9.76 18.65 -1.86
C GLU A 15 9.92 17.45 -0.92
N ASP A 16 10.98 17.41 -0.10
CA ASP A 16 11.19 16.33 0.87
C ASP A 16 10.04 16.23 1.88
N ARG A 17 9.55 17.38 2.36
CA ARG A 17 8.43 17.46 3.29
C ARG A 17 7.14 16.96 2.65
N GLN A 18 6.86 17.38 1.40
CA GLN A 18 5.71 16.90 0.65
C GLN A 18 5.78 15.38 0.43
N ALA A 19 6.94 14.86 0.04
CA ALA A 19 7.16 13.43 -0.12
C ALA A 19 6.98 12.65 1.18
N GLU A 20 7.43 13.20 2.32
CA GLU A 20 7.21 12.61 3.63
C GLU A 20 5.73 12.59 4.02
N LEU A 21 5.01 13.69 3.84
CA LEU A 21 3.57 13.75 4.08
C LEU A 21 2.82 12.74 3.22
N TYR A 22 3.15 12.64 1.93
CA TYR A 22 2.55 11.67 1.01
C TYR A 22 2.81 10.23 1.46
N ARG A 23 4.06 9.89 1.82
CA ARG A 23 4.40 8.56 2.35
C ARG A 23 3.63 8.24 3.64
N ASN A 24 3.48 9.23 4.51
CA ASN A 24 2.74 9.06 5.76
C ASN A 24 1.24 8.84 5.50
N LEU A 25 0.64 9.54 4.52
CA LEU A 25 -0.73 9.28 4.09
C LEU A 25 -0.91 7.86 3.56
N ILE A 26 -0.07 7.42 2.61
CA ILE A 26 -0.12 6.05 2.09
C ILE A 26 -0.02 5.03 3.22
N ARG A 27 0.88 5.21 4.20
CA ARG A 27 1.01 4.28 5.34
C ARG A 27 -0.27 4.19 6.17
N HIS A 28 -0.99 5.30 6.36
CA HIS A 28 -2.27 5.28 7.08
C HIS A 28 -3.35 4.59 6.25
N GLU A 29 -3.44 4.91 4.96
CA GLU A 29 -4.39 4.26 4.06
C GLU A 29 -4.13 2.76 3.94
N ALA A 30 -2.87 2.34 3.86
CA ALA A 30 -2.44 0.95 3.80
C ALA A 30 -2.93 0.14 5.00
N LYS A 31 -2.81 0.70 6.21
CA LYS A 31 -3.32 0.07 7.44
C LYS A 31 -4.84 -0.08 7.41
N ILE A 32 -5.57 0.94 6.94
CA ILE A 32 -7.03 0.85 6.78
C ILE A 32 -7.40 -0.22 5.77
N GLY A 33 -6.74 -0.26 4.61
CA GLY A 33 -6.99 -1.27 3.60
C GLY A 33 -6.65 -2.69 4.06
N GLY A 34 -5.66 -2.84 4.94
CA GLY A 34 -5.30 -4.13 5.53
C GLY A 34 -6.45 -4.79 6.29
N THR A 35 -7.39 -4.03 6.85
CA THR A 35 -8.51 -4.57 7.65
C THR A 35 -9.71 -5.01 6.81
N LEU A 36 -9.70 -4.76 5.50
CA LEU A 36 -10.82 -5.09 4.60
C LEU A 36 -10.99 -6.60 4.37
N PHE A 37 -9.94 -7.37 4.67
CA PHE A 37 -9.87 -8.82 4.40
C PHE A 37 -10.04 -9.65 5.67
N GLY A 38 -10.77 -9.10 6.65
CA GLY A 38 -10.93 -9.69 7.98
C GLY A 38 -9.83 -9.26 8.97
N PRO A 39 -9.85 -9.82 10.18
CA PRO A 39 -8.90 -9.43 11.23
C PRO A 39 -7.46 -9.74 10.81
N VAL A 40 -6.56 -8.81 11.15
CA VAL A 40 -5.11 -9.02 10.99
C VAL A 40 -4.63 -9.91 12.14
N PRO A 41 -3.93 -11.03 11.87
CA PRO A 41 -3.41 -11.89 12.93
C PRO A 41 -2.51 -11.12 13.92
N ASN A 42 -2.55 -11.52 15.20
CA ASN A 42 -1.71 -10.91 16.23
C ASN A 42 -0.23 -11.02 15.87
N GLY A 43 0.50 -9.91 15.99
CA GLY A 43 1.91 -9.82 15.59
C GLY A 43 2.14 -9.80 14.07
N GLY A 44 1.08 -9.93 13.27
CA GLY A 44 1.12 -9.77 11.82
C GLY A 44 1.01 -8.31 11.38
N ARG A 45 1.32 -8.06 10.11
CA ARG A 45 1.05 -6.80 9.43
C ARG A 45 0.35 -7.11 8.12
N ARG A 46 -0.82 -6.51 7.89
CA ARG A 46 -1.49 -6.58 6.59
C ARG A 46 -1.74 -5.16 6.11
N GLU A 47 -1.45 -4.93 4.85
CA GLU A 47 -1.55 -3.65 4.18
C GLU A 47 -2.21 -3.85 2.82
N PHE A 48 -3.10 -2.93 2.46
CA PHE A 48 -3.66 -2.86 1.12
C PHE A 48 -3.88 -1.41 0.73
N PHE A 49 -3.32 -0.98 -0.40
CA PHE A 49 -3.40 0.42 -0.82
C PHE A 49 -3.22 0.58 -2.32
N CYS A 50 -3.65 1.74 -2.80
CA CYS A 50 -3.43 2.21 -4.16
C CYS A 50 -2.11 3.00 -4.18
N LEU A 51 -1.10 2.51 -4.90
CA LEU A 51 0.22 3.15 -4.95
C LEU A 51 0.22 4.37 -5.89
N ASP A 52 -0.53 4.23 -6.99
CA ASP A 52 -0.74 5.21 -8.04
C ASP A 52 -2.10 4.94 -8.71
N GLU A 53 -2.45 5.64 -9.79
CA GLU A 53 -3.75 5.53 -10.47
C GLU A 53 -4.16 4.10 -10.89
N ARG A 54 -3.20 3.18 -11.04
CA ARG A 54 -3.44 1.85 -11.64
C ARG A 54 -2.80 0.70 -10.88
N THR A 55 -1.93 0.98 -9.91
CA THR A 55 -1.25 -0.06 -9.15
C THR A 55 -1.88 -0.22 -7.76
N TRP A 56 -2.28 -1.46 -7.45
CA TRP A 56 -2.70 -1.88 -6.12
C TRP A 56 -1.66 -2.79 -5.50
N ILE A 57 -1.35 -2.53 -4.24
CA ILE A 57 -0.42 -3.34 -3.45
C ILE A 57 -1.22 -4.01 -2.34
N TRP A 58 -1.04 -5.32 -2.22
CA TRP A 58 -1.39 -6.06 -1.02
C TRP A 58 -0.10 -6.63 -0.43
N HIS A 59 0.13 -6.40 0.85
CA HIS A 59 1.32 -6.87 1.54
C HIS A 59 0.93 -7.46 2.88
N GLU A 60 1.42 -8.65 3.16
CA GLU A 60 1.20 -9.31 4.43
C GLU A 60 2.49 -9.89 4.99
N GLU A 61 2.66 -9.72 6.29
CA GLU A 61 3.66 -10.39 7.09
C GLU A 61 3.00 -11.13 8.25
N TRP A 62 3.42 -12.36 8.47
CA TRP A 62 2.89 -13.20 9.55
C TRP A 62 3.99 -14.11 10.08
N THR A 63 3.80 -14.67 11.26
CA THR A 63 4.65 -15.74 11.79
C THR A 63 3.94 -17.06 11.53
N ASP A 64 4.63 -18.01 10.89
CA ASP A 64 4.07 -19.33 10.63
C ASP A 64 4.09 -20.24 11.88
N GLU A 65 3.56 -21.45 11.73
CA GLU A 65 3.47 -22.45 12.82
C GLU A 65 4.85 -22.85 13.38
N GLN A 66 5.92 -22.64 12.64
CA GLN A 66 7.30 -22.95 13.03
C GLN A 66 7.98 -21.75 13.71
N GLY A 67 7.26 -20.64 13.92
CA GLY A 67 7.82 -19.42 14.49
C GLY A 67 8.61 -18.58 13.47
N VAL A 68 8.55 -18.88 12.18
CA VAL A 68 9.33 -18.19 11.14
C VAL A 68 8.54 -17.02 10.58
N ARG A 69 9.18 -15.85 10.48
CA ARG A 69 8.58 -14.68 9.83
C ARG A 69 8.46 -14.91 8.33
N ARG A 70 7.24 -14.80 7.82
CA ARG A 70 6.89 -14.86 6.40
C ARG A 70 6.42 -13.51 5.92
N THR A 71 6.63 -13.27 4.63
CA THR A 71 6.08 -12.12 3.92
C THR A 71 5.50 -12.57 2.61
N LYS A 72 4.44 -11.91 2.17
CA LYS A 72 3.88 -12.03 0.83
C LYS A 72 3.52 -10.66 0.33
N THR A 73 4.00 -10.31 -0.86
CA THR A 73 3.67 -9.05 -1.52
C THR A 73 3.07 -9.33 -2.88
N THR A 74 1.86 -8.85 -3.10
CA THR A 74 1.14 -8.94 -4.37
C THR A 74 0.98 -7.55 -4.95
N ARG A 75 1.46 -7.36 -6.18
CA ARG A 75 1.25 -6.15 -6.98
C ARG A 75 0.25 -6.46 -8.09
N TYR A 76 -0.81 -5.66 -8.17
CA TYR A 76 -1.74 -5.66 -9.28
C TYR A 76 -1.53 -4.40 -10.13
N ASP A 77 -1.40 -4.55 -11.44
CA ASP A 77 -1.39 -3.46 -12.40
C ASP A 77 -2.67 -3.52 -13.25
N VAL A 78 -3.52 -2.51 -13.10
CA VAL A 78 -4.77 -2.38 -13.86
C VAL A 78 -4.48 -1.76 -15.23
N ARG A 79 -4.81 -2.49 -16.30
CA ARG A 79 -4.61 -2.06 -17.69
C ARG A 79 -5.94 -2.09 -18.46
N PRO A 80 -6.06 -1.35 -19.58
CA PRO A 80 -7.27 -1.38 -20.40
C PRO A 80 -7.65 -2.79 -20.89
N ASN A 81 -6.65 -3.66 -21.09
CA ASN A 81 -6.81 -5.01 -21.61
C ASN A 81 -6.88 -6.11 -20.52
N GLY A 82 -6.83 -5.74 -19.23
CA GLY A 82 -6.88 -6.69 -18.13
C GLY A 82 -6.05 -6.27 -16.92
N ILE A 83 -6.06 -7.10 -15.89
CA ILE A 83 -5.27 -6.87 -14.68
C ILE A 83 -4.15 -7.88 -14.64
N LEU A 84 -2.92 -7.40 -14.51
CA LEU A 84 -1.75 -8.25 -14.28
C LEU A 84 -1.43 -8.29 -12.80
N LYS A 85 -0.95 -9.43 -12.33
CA LYS A 85 -0.47 -9.65 -10.97
C LYS A 85 0.94 -10.19 -10.97
N ALA A 86 1.79 -9.62 -10.13
CA ALA A 86 3.08 -10.20 -9.73
C ALA A 86 3.04 -10.44 -8.22
N GLN A 87 3.56 -11.58 -7.77
CA GLN A 87 3.64 -11.92 -6.34
C GLN A 87 5.09 -12.23 -5.99
N ASP A 88 5.61 -11.64 -4.92
CA ASP A 88 6.96 -11.88 -4.39
C ASP A 88 8.07 -11.69 -5.45
N GLY A 89 7.85 -10.73 -6.37
CA GLY A 89 8.78 -10.42 -7.46
C GLY A 89 8.72 -11.39 -8.65
N ASN A 90 7.82 -12.37 -8.64
CA ASN A 90 7.63 -13.30 -9.76
C ASN A 90 7.06 -12.60 -11.01
N GLN A 91 7.10 -13.29 -12.15
CA GLN A 91 6.59 -12.79 -13.42
C GLN A 91 5.11 -12.38 -13.36
N TYR A 92 4.77 -11.37 -14.16
CA TYR A 92 3.38 -10.91 -14.28
C TYR A 92 2.53 -11.94 -15.01
N GLN A 93 1.34 -12.17 -14.47
CA GLN A 93 0.31 -13.01 -15.06
C GLN A 93 -1.05 -12.33 -15.00
N TYR A 94 -1.93 -12.63 -15.95
CA TYR A 94 -3.30 -12.15 -15.89
C TYR A 94 -4.03 -12.80 -14.72
N VAL A 95 -4.79 -11.98 -13.98
CA VAL A 95 -5.69 -12.50 -12.94
C VAL A 95 -6.97 -13.06 -13.58
N SER A 96 -7.63 -13.96 -12.85
CA SER A 96 -8.93 -14.48 -13.28
C SER A 96 -10.02 -13.39 -13.21
N LYS A 97 -11.18 -13.64 -13.84
CA LYS A 97 -12.32 -12.73 -13.75
C LYS A 97 -12.85 -12.60 -12.32
N ASP A 98 -12.80 -13.67 -11.53
CA ASP A 98 -13.19 -13.65 -10.11
C ASP A 98 -12.24 -12.79 -9.28
N GLU A 99 -10.94 -12.99 -9.44
CA GLU A 99 -9.94 -12.20 -8.74
C GLU A 99 -10.01 -10.71 -9.12
N ALA A 100 -10.25 -10.40 -10.40
CA ALA A 100 -10.52 -9.04 -10.85
C ALA A 100 -11.75 -8.41 -10.18
N ARG A 101 -12.84 -9.17 -9.99
CA ARG A 101 -14.03 -8.71 -9.26
C ARG A 101 -13.71 -8.43 -7.79
N HIS A 102 -13.02 -9.34 -7.11
CA HIS A 102 -12.61 -9.15 -5.72
C HIS A 102 -11.71 -7.93 -5.56
N LEU A 103 -10.75 -7.71 -6.48
CA LEU A 103 -9.89 -6.51 -6.44
C LEU A 103 -10.71 -5.23 -6.59
N ARG A 104 -11.67 -5.19 -7.54
CA ARG A 104 -12.57 -4.04 -7.72
C ARG A 104 -13.37 -3.76 -6.44
N ASP A 105 -13.94 -4.78 -5.83
CA ASP A 105 -14.79 -4.64 -4.65
C ASP A 105 -13.95 -4.16 -3.44
N ALA A 106 -12.74 -4.71 -3.27
CA ALA A 106 -11.78 -4.25 -2.27
C ALA A 106 -11.35 -2.80 -2.51
N ALA A 107 -11.09 -2.40 -3.76
CA ALA A 107 -10.75 -1.02 -4.13
C ALA A 107 -11.88 -0.03 -3.82
N GLN A 108 -13.13 -0.42 -4.09
CA GLN A 108 -14.29 0.41 -3.77
C GLN A 108 -14.48 0.59 -2.26
N LEU A 109 -14.36 -0.49 -1.50
CA LEU A 109 -14.45 -0.45 -0.04
C LEU A 109 -13.30 0.34 0.59
N TYR A 110 -12.07 0.16 0.08
CA TYR A 110 -10.91 0.95 0.46
C TYR A 110 -11.19 2.44 0.31
N ARG A 111 -11.66 2.88 -0.86
CA ARG A 111 -11.98 4.29 -1.12
C ARG A 111 -13.01 4.82 -0.13
N GLN A 112 -14.05 4.05 0.18
CA GLN A 112 -15.09 4.45 1.13
C GLN A 112 -14.50 4.65 2.54
N ARG A 113 -13.73 3.66 3.03
CA ARG A 113 -13.12 3.66 4.37
C ARG A 113 -12.09 4.77 4.53
N VAL A 114 -11.15 4.88 3.59
CA VAL A 114 -10.13 5.93 3.57
C VAL A 114 -10.75 7.33 3.55
N LYS A 115 -11.78 7.56 2.72
CA LYS A 115 -12.49 8.85 2.70
C LYS A 115 -13.11 9.17 4.07
N ALA A 116 -13.77 8.19 4.69
CA ALA A 116 -14.45 8.39 5.97
C ALA A 116 -13.47 8.61 7.14
N GLU A 117 -12.36 7.88 7.17
CA GLU A 117 -11.47 7.83 8.34
C GLU A 117 -10.31 8.82 8.28
N ILE A 118 -9.85 9.17 7.07
CA ILE A 118 -8.73 10.11 6.88
C ILE A 118 -9.29 11.44 6.37
N TYR A 119 -9.85 11.47 5.17
CA TYR A 119 -10.12 12.74 4.49
C TYR A 119 -11.31 13.52 5.05
N ASN A 120 -12.33 12.86 5.58
CA ASN A 120 -13.48 13.54 6.20
C ASN A 120 -13.21 14.02 7.64
N ARG A 121 -12.11 13.59 8.27
CA ARG A 121 -11.69 14.10 9.60
C ARG A 121 -10.93 15.42 9.53
N VAL A 122 -10.47 15.81 8.33
CA VAL A 122 -9.67 17.03 8.09
C VAL A 122 -10.57 18.20 7.62
N ARG A 123 -11.85 18.20 8.00
CA ARG A 123 -12.81 19.27 7.66
C ARG A 123 -13.07 20.19 8.82
#